data_AF-A0A286UNC0-F1
#
_entry.id   AF-A0A286UNC0-F1
#
_cell.length_a   1.000
_cell.length_b   1.000
_cell.length_c   1.000
_cell.angle_alpha   90.00
_cell.angle_beta   90.00
_cell.angle_gamma   90.00
#
_symmetry.space_group_name_H-M   'P 1'
#
loop_
_entity.id
_entity.type
_entity.pdbx_description
1 polymer ?
#
loop_
_entity_poly.entity_id
_entity_poly.type
_entity_poly.pdbx_seq_one_letter_code
_entity_poly.pdbx_strand_id
1 'polypeptide(L)'
;MAKQRKSKAPKQSSSKIEEIPEDEQWRIIEQSGVLKNIPRSPPSEKKAEEEIDDEPFSPFCTEIYNAILLIIPFSSLYVMMDILAHRQYAHALTASELLEKVLYGIPALSLFIFYTLRYKTDRRLQALLFVLSVGCGSRLVYVINKAGWLVVMKQAPPLGTIWVYTVAQLDLLPAVVALGVVGGFVKWKDLKIIF
;
A
#
# COMPACT_ATOMS: atom_id res chain seq x y z
N MET A 1 -66.24 43.59 43.69
CA MET A 1 -66.41 42.26 43.07
C MET A 1 -66.65 42.44 41.57
N ALA A 2 -65.90 41.68 40.75
CA ALA A 2 -66.06 41.48 39.28
C ALA A 2 -65.92 42.74 38.39
N LYS A 3 -65.39 42.71 37.17
CA LYS A 3 -65.31 41.65 36.16
C LYS A 3 -64.26 42.06 35.11
N GLN A 4 -63.57 41.07 34.55
CA GLN A 4 -62.56 41.15 33.48
C GLN A 4 -62.97 42.03 32.29
N ARG A 5 -62.04 42.89 31.84
CA ARG A 5 -62.13 43.61 30.57
C ARG A 5 -61.42 42.80 29.47
N LYS A 6 -62.21 42.27 28.53
CA LYS A 6 -61.74 41.97 27.17
C LYS A 6 -61.57 43.29 26.42
N SER A 7 -60.37 43.58 25.93
CA SER A 7 -60.10 44.58 24.88
C SER A 7 -59.14 43.92 23.89
N LYS A 8 -59.65 43.37 22.79
CA LYS A 8 -59.84 44.05 21.49
C LYS A 8 -58.56 44.77 21.05
N ALA A 9 -57.80 44.08 20.21
CA ALA A 9 -56.66 44.64 19.49
C ALA A 9 -57.07 45.86 18.65
N PRO A 10 -56.17 46.84 18.48
CA PRO A 10 -56.14 47.69 17.31
C PRO A 10 -54.90 47.40 16.45
N LYS A 11 -55.17 47.35 15.15
CA LYS A 11 -54.23 47.32 14.02
C LYS A 11 -53.32 48.55 14.00
N GLN A 12 -52.04 48.36 13.69
CA GLN A 12 -51.21 49.33 12.95
C GLN A 12 -50.04 48.51 12.38
N SER A 13 -50.03 48.23 11.08
CA SER A 13 -49.61 49.10 9.98
C SER A 13 -48.28 48.56 9.47
N SER A 14 -48.32 48.00 8.26
CA SER A 14 -47.14 47.72 7.46
C SER A 14 -46.22 48.94 7.42
N SER A 15 -44.98 48.78 7.89
CA SER A 15 -43.87 49.66 7.54
C SER A 15 -42.61 48.82 7.57
N LYS A 16 -41.99 48.66 6.38
CA LYS A 16 -40.59 48.29 6.12
C LYS A 16 -39.82 47.75 7.32
N ILE A 17 -39.42 46.48 7.24
CA ILE A 17 -38.12 46.11 7.80
C ILE A 17 -37.15 47.02 7.04
N GLU A 18 -36.74 48.13 7.66
CA GLU A 18 -35.58 48.88 7.20
C GLU A 18 -34.44 47.88 7.32
N GLU A 19 -34.08 47.26 6.19
CA GLU A 19 -32.84 46.50 6.08
C GLU A 19 -31.74 47.48 6.45
N ILE A 20 -31.26 47.35 7.68
CA ILE A 20 -30.11 48.08 8.18
C ILE A 20 -29.01 47.86 7.14
N PRO A 21 -28.41 48.91 6.56
CA PRO A 21 -27.31 48.78 5.63
C PRO A 21 -26.22 47.88 6.22
N GLU A 22 -25.65 46.97 5.42
CA GLU A 22 -24.74 45.94 5.95
C GLU A 22 -23.56 46.53 6.72
N ASP A 23 -23.09 47.71 6.32
CA ASP A 23 -22.05 48.47 7.00
C ASP A 23 -22.42 48.91 8.43
N GLU A 24 -23.68 49.25 8.69
CA GLU A 24 -24.15 49.53 10.05
C GLU A 24 -24.31 48.25 10.87
N GLN A 25 -24.71 47.14 10.24
CA GLN A 25 -24.77 45.84 10.91
C GLN A 25 -23.39 45.40 11.40
N TRP A 26 -22.36 45.50 10.55
CA TRP A 26 -20.98 45.16 10.92
C TRP A 26 -20.46 46.05 12.05
N ARG A 27 -20.78 47.35 12.03
CA ARG A 27 -20.43 48.28 13.12
C ARG A 27 -21.07 47.86 14.44
N ILE A 28 -22.34 47.47 14.43
CA ILE A 28 -23.07 47.04 15.64
C ILE A 28 -22.52 45.72 16.18
N ILE A 29 -22.16 44.79 15.32
CA ILE A 29 -21.57 43.49 15.70
C ILE A 29 -20.18 43.71 16.35
N GLU A 30 -19.40 44.65 15.83
CA GLU A 30 -18.09 44.99 16.38
C GLU A 30 -18.20 45.73 17.73
N GLN A 31 -19.10 46.71 17.83
CA GLN A 31 -19.35 47.46 19.07
C GLN A 31 -19.97 46.59 20.17
N SER A 32 -20.84 45.65 19.83
CA SER A 32 -21.48 44.74 20.78
C SER A 32 -20.54 43.68 21.34
N GLY A 33 -19.36 43.49 20.72
CA GLY A 33 -18.37 42.50 21.15
C GLY A 33 -18.86 41.05 21.07
N VAL A 34 -19.99 40.80 20.40
CA VAL A 34 -20.65 39.49 20.32
C VAL A 34 -19.72 38.43 19.74
N LEU A 35 -18.93 38.78 18.71
CA LEU A 35 -17.94 37.89 18.09
C LEU A 35 -16.83 37.44 19.05
N LYS A 36 -16.54 38.22 20.10
CA LYS A 36 -15.46 37.93 21.05
C LYS A 36 -15.89 36.95 22.15
N ASN A 37 -17.19 36.86 22.41
CA ASN A 37 -17.78 35.99 23.43
C ASN A 37 -18.24 34.64 22.89
N ILE A 38 -18.08 34.36 21.59
CA ILE A 38 -18.33 33.03 21.05
C ILE A 38 -17.15 32.15 21.47
N PRO A 39 -17.37 31.09 22.29
CA PRO A 39 -16.32 30.13 22.57
C PRO A 39 -15.86 29.56 21.23
N ARG A 40 -14.62 29.88 20.83
CA ARG A 40 -13.97 29.19 19.71
C ARG A 40 -13.67 27.77 20.17
N SER A 41 -14.67 26.91 20.12
CA SER A 41 -14.41 25.48 19.95
C SER A 41 -13.56 25.33 18.69
N PRO A 42 -12.52 24.47 18.70
CA PRO A 42 -11.75 24.21 17.49
C PRO A 42 -12.69 23.80 16.35
N PRO A 43 -12.37 24.13 15.10
CA PRO A 43 -13.30 24.02 13.98
C PRO A 43 -13.67 22.54 13.76
N SER A 44 -14.78 22.14 14.34
CA SER A 44 -15.54 20.99 13.92
C SER A 44 -16.61 21.53 12.99
N GLU A 45 -16.45 21.32 11.68
CA GLU A 45 -17.57 21.04 10.79
C GLU A 45 -17.10 20.46 9.44
N LYS A 46 -17.49 19.18 9.23
CA LYS A 46 -17.96 18.56 7.99
C LYS A 46 -16.93 17.96 7.04
N LYS A 47 -16.57 16.71 7.33
CA LYS A 47 -17.11 15.54 6.62
C LYS A 47 -17.34 14.40 7.60
N ALA A 48 -18.48 13.73 7.49
CA ALA A 48 -18.66 12.38 8.01
C ALA A 48 -17.86 11.42 7.11
N GLU A 49 -16.55 11.53 7.17
CA GLU A 49 -15.66 10.38 7.01
C GLU A 49 -15.53 9.86 8.44
N GLU A 50 -15.69 8.55 8.64
CA GLU A 50 -15.45 7.92 9.94
C GLU A 50 -14.11 8.45 10.47
N GLU A 51 -14.13 9.28 11.53
CA GLU A 51 -12.95 9.53 12.35
C GLU A 51 -12.63 8.18 13.00
N ILE A 52 -11.94 7.33 12.23
CA ILE A 52 -11.09 6.30 12.80
C ILE A 52 -10.18 7.09 13.72
N ASP A 53 -10.25 6.78 15.00
CA ASP A 53 -9.38 7.28 16.04
C ASP A 53 -7.93 7.12 15.53
N ASP A 54 -7.36 8.18 14.96
CA ASP A 54 -6.04 8.21 14.32
C ASP A 54 -4.96 8.22 15.42
N GLU A 55 -5.06 7.32 16.41
CA GLU A 55 -3.89 6.89 17.13
C GLU A 55 -2.97 6.24 16.10
N PRO A 56 -1.76 6.78 15.85
CA PRO A 56 -0.83 6.12 14.95
C PRO A 56 -0.60 4.72 15.50
N PHE A 57 -1.05 3.71 14.75
CA PHE A 57 -0.82 2.30 15.09
C PHE A 57 0.63 2.13 15.56
N SER A 58 0.83 1.31 16.60
CA SER A 58 2.17 0.98 17.10
C SER A 58 3.15 0.78 15.93
N PRO A 59 4.39 1.29 15.97
CA PRO A 59 5.35 1.18 14.87
C PRO A 59 5.44 -0.23 14.30
N PHE A 60 5.34 -1.24 15.17
CA PHE A 60 5.30 -2.65 14.78
C PHE A 60 4.07 -3.05 13.96
N CYS A 61 2.88 -2.56 14.31
CA CYS A 61 1.65 -2.81 13.55
C CYS A 61 1.73 -2.20 12.15
N THR A 62 2.28 -0.99 12.00
CA THR A 62 2.46 -0.38 10.67
C THR A 62 3.45 -1.18 9.81
N GLU A 63 4.54 -1.68 10.40
CA GLU A 63 5.49 -2.57 9.72
C GLU A 63 4.83 -3.88 9.27
N ILE A 64 4.06 -4.54 10.14
CA ILE A 64 3.32 -5.77 9.80
C ILE A 64 2.31 -5.49 8.69
N TYR A 65 1.55 -4.41 8.80
CA TYR A 65 0.54 -4.04 7.82
C TYR A 65 1.18 -3.86 6.44
N ASN A 66 2.26 -3.08 6.36
CA ASN A 66 3.01 -2.88 5.12
C ASN A 66 3.61 -4.19 4.58
N ALA A 67 4.06 -5.09 5.46
CA ALA A 67 4.55 -6.40 5.05
C ALA A 67 3.43 -7.27 4.49
N ILE A 68 2.25 -7.33 5.13
CA ILE A 68 1.10 -8.12 4.67
C ILE A 68 0.65 -7.65 3.28
N LEU A 69 0.59 -6.34 3.05
CA LEU A 69 0.26 -5.77 1.75
C LEU A 69 1.17 -6.27 0.63
N LEU A 70 2.41 -6.63 0.95
CA LEU A 70 3.39 -7.16 0.00
C LEU A 70 3.41 -8.70 -0.02
N ILE A 71 3.24 -9.35 1.13
CA ILE A 71 3.21 -10.83 1.24
C ILE A 71 2.07 -11.41 0.41
N ILE A 72 0.89 -10.79 0.40
CA ILE A 72 -0.27 -11.27 -0.35
C ILE A 72 0.05 -11.41 -1.86
N PRO A 73 0.43 -10.34 -2.60
CA PRO A 73 0.73 -10.46 -4.03
C PRO A 73 1.98 -11.31 -4.32
N PHE A 74 2.99 -11.33 -3.45
CA PHE A 74 4.17 -12.18 -3.68
C PHE A 74 3.91 -13.66 -3.39
N SER A 75 3.00 -13.98 -2.47
CA SER A 75 2.55 -15.35 -2.24
C SER A 75 1.75 -15.89 -3.42
N SER A 76 0.87 -15.05 -4.02
CA SER A 76 0.13 -15.42 -5.22
C SER A 76 1.07 -15.56 -6.43
N LEU A 77 2.06 -14.68 -6.57
CA LEU A 77 3.13 -14.81 -7.57
C LEU A 77 3.90 -16.13 -7.41
N TYR A 78 4.20 -16.55 -6.17
CA TYR A 78 4.91 -17.80 -5.89
C TYR A 78 4.12 -19.03 -6.32
N VAL A 79 2.85 -19.10 -5.94
CA VAL A 79 1.96 -20.18 -6.35
C VAL A 79 1.76 -20.16 -7.87
N MET A 80 1.59 -18.98 -8.46
CA MET A 80 1.42 -18.83 -9.91
C MET A 80 2.65 -19.32 -10.67
N MET A 81 3.86 -18.94 -10.24
CA MET A 81 5.10 -19.40 -10.84
C MET A 81 5.23 -20.93 -10.75
N ASP A 82 4.83 -21.54 -9.64
CA ASP A 82 4.85 -22.99 -9.50
C ASP A 82 3.88 -23.66 -10.49
N ILE A 83 2.65 -23.16 -10.57
CA ILE A 83 1.65 -23.66 -11.53
C ILE A 83 2.16 -23.53 -12.97
N LEU A 84 2.70 -22.37 -13.35
CA LEU A 84 3.24 -22.13 -14.69
C LEU A 84 4.36 -23.11 -15.04
N ALA A 85 5.30 -23.33 -14.11
CA ALA A 85 6.40 -24.27 -14.34
C ALA A 85 5.91 -25.70 -14.58
N HIS A 86 4.88 -26.18 -13.87
CA HIS A 86 4.33 -27.52 -14.11
C HIS A 86 3.55 -27.59 -15.43
N ARG A 87 2.79 -26.53 -15.75
CA ARG A 87 2.04 -26.43 -17.01
C ARG A 87 2.96 -26.37 -18.24
N GLN A 88 4.11 -25.71 -18.14
CA GLN A 88 5.09 -25.60 -19.23
C GLN A 88 5.61 -26.96 -19.72
N TYR A 89 5.63 -27.97 -18.85
CA TYR A 89 6.12 -29.32 -19.17
C TYR A 89 5.00 -30.37 -19.11
N ALA A 90 3.73 -29.94 -19.22
CA ALA A 90 2.56 -30.81 -19.22
C ALA A 90 2.49 -31.78 -18.02
N HIS A 91 2.96 -31.35 -16.84
CA HIS A 91 2.85 -32.12 -15.60
C HIS A 91 1.63 -31.67 -14.80
N ALA A 92 0.91 -32.62 -14.21
CA ALA A 92 -0.16 -32.33 -13.27
C ALA A 92 0.46 -32.01 -11.90
N LEU A 93 0.10 -30.86 -11.34
CA LEU A 93 0.51 -30.49 -9.99
C LEU A 93 -0.40 -31.22 -9.01
N THR A 94 0.18 -32.05 -8.14
CA THR A 94 -0.60 -32.76 -7.11
C THR A 94 -0.97 -31.76 -6.01
N ALA A 95 -2.21 -31.81 -5.52
CA ALA A 95 -2.68 -30.90 -4.47
C ALA A 95 -1.84 -31.01 -3.18
N SER A 96 -1.32 -32.21 -2.87
CA SER A 96 -0.43 -32.43 -1.72
C SER A 96 0.93 -31.74 -1.89
N GLU A 97 1.53 -31.82 -3.08
CA GLU A 97 2.81 -31.17 -3.39
C GLU A 97 2.68 -29.64 -3.34
N LEU A 98 1.56 -29.11 -3.85
CA LEU A 98 1.27 -27.69 -3.75
C LEU A 98 1.09 -27.27 -2.29
N LEU A 99 0.33 -28.03 -1.50
CA LEU A 99 0.10 -27.73 -0.09
C LEU A 99 1.43 -27.72 0.69
N GLU A 100 2.31 -28.69 0.45
CA GLU A 100 3.62 -28.74 1.09
C GLU A 100 4.47 -27.50 0.75
N LYS A 101 4.53 -27.13 -0.53
CA LYS A 101 5.27 -25.93 -0.97
C LYS A 101 4.67 -24.64 -0.42
N VAL A 102 3.34 -24.55 -0.29
CA VAL A 102 2.64 -23.40 0.28
C VAL A 102 2.93 -23.32 1.78
N LEU A 103 2.84 -24.46 2.48
CA LEU A 103 3.01 -24.56 3.93
C LEU A 103 4.42 -24.18 4.38
N TYR A 104 5.46 -24.56 3.62
CA TYR A 104 6.85 -24.20 3.95
C TYR A 104 7.33 -22.94 3.23
N GLY A 105 6.91 -22.73 1.98
CA GLY A 105 7.40 -21.64 1.14
C GLY A 105 6.81 -20.28 1.50
N ILE A 106 5.51 -20.18 1.81
CA ILE A 106 4.90 -18.88 2.14
C ILE A 106 5.42 -18.32 3.46
N PRO A 107 5.54 -19.10 4.56
CA PRO A 107 6.12 -18.56 5.80
C PRO A 107 7.58 -18.13 5.62
N ALA A 108 8.38 -18.89 4.87
CA ALA A 108 9.76 -18.51 4.57
C ALA A 108 9.83 -17.21 3.75
N LEU A 109 9.00 -17.09 2.72
CA LEU A 109 8.87 -15.89 1.89
C LEU A 109 8.37 -14.69 2.72
N SER A 110 7.41 -14.92 3.61
CA SER A 110 6.84 -13.91 4.51
C SER A 110 7.89 -13.37 5.47
N LEU A 111 8.67 -14.26 6.12
CA LEU A 111 9.79 -13.86 6.97
C LEU A 111 10.83 -13.05 6.20
N PHE A 112 11.17 -13.50 4.99
CA PHE A 112 12.11 -12.81 4.12
C PHE A 112 11.63 -11.40 3.76
N ILE A 113 10.36 -11.25 3.35
CA ILE A 113 9.74 -9.96 3.02
C ILE A 113 9.68 -9.05 4.25
N PHE A 114 9.25 -9.57 5.40
CA PHE A 114 9.13 -8.80 6.63
C PHE A 114 10.49 -8.24 7.05
N TYR A 115 11.54 -9.06 7.03
CA TYR A 115 12.89 -8.64 7.38
C TYR A 115 13.44 -7.59 6.42
N THR A 116 13.29 -7.82 5.11
CA THR A 116 13.80 -6.91 4.08
C THR A 116 13.04 -5.58 4.03
N LEU A 117 11.76 -5.55 4.41
CA LEU A 117 10.99 -4.32 4.53
C LEU A 117 11.43 -3.48 5.73
N ARG A 118 11.73 -4.13 6.87
CA ARG A 118 12.17 -3.45 8.11
C ARG A 118 13.46 -2.66 7.92
N TYR A 119 14.39 -3.15 7.10
CA TYR A 119 15.71 -2.54 6.90
C TYR A 119 15.87 -1.91 5.50
N LYS A 120 14.77 -1.53 4.83
CA LYS A 120 14.79 -1.02 3.44
C LYS A 120 15.78 0.15 3.23
N THR A 121 15.89 1.03 4.23
CA THR A 121 16.73 2.24 4.18
C THR A 121 18.22 1.93 4.35
N ASP A 122 18.59 0.75 4.83
CA ASP A 122 19.98 0.40 5.06
C ASP A 122 20.73 0.13 3.76
N ARG A 123 21.82 0.87 3.54
CA ARG A 123 22.69 0.71 2.37
C ARG A 123 23.26 -0.70 2.22
N ARG A 124 23.49 -1.38 3.35
CA ARG A 124 23.95 -2.78 3.38
C ARG A 124 22.90 -3.73 2.84
N LEU A 125 21.64 -3.53 3.20
CA LEU A 125 20.54 -4.34 2.68
C LEU A 125 20.34 -4.08 1.19
N GLN A 126 20.39 -2.82 0.74
CA GLN A 126 20.35 -2.48 -0.69
C GLN A 126 21.47 -3.19 -1.47
N ALA A 127 22.70 -3.21 -0.95
CA ALA A 127 23.80 -3.94 -1.56
C ALA A 127 23.56 -5.48 -1.58
N LEU A 128 23.01 -6.03 -0.49
CA LEU A 128 22.65 -7.45 -0.42
C LEU A 128 21.56 -7.80 -1.44
N LEU A 129 20.48 -7.00 -1.51
CA LEU A 129 19.39 -7.18 -2.48
C LEU A 129 19.90 -7.06 -3.92
N PHE A 130 20.88 -6.19 -4.17
CA PHE A 130 21.51 -6.07 -5.48
C PHE A 130 22.25 -7.36 -5.86
N VAL A 131 23.10 -7.88 -4.97
CA VAL A 131 23.83 -9.14 -5.19
C VAL A 131 22.85 -10.32 -5.35
N LEU A 132 21.80 -10.35 -4.52
CA LEU A 132 20.77 -11.38 -4.58
C LEU A 132 19.98 -11.30 -5.88
N SER A 133 19.63 -10.10 -6.34
CA SER A 133 18.94 -9.88 -7.62
C SER A 133 19.78 -10.37 -8.80
N VAL A 134 21.07 -10.01 -8.86
CA VAL A 134 21.99 -10.48 -9.91
C VAL A 134 22.17 -12.00 -9.85
N GLY A 135 22.35 -12.55 -8.64
CA GLY A 135 22.53 -13.99 -8.42
C GLY A 135 21.29 -14.80 -8.80
N CYS A 136 20.11 -14.45 -8.28
CA CYS A 136 18.85 -15.11 -8.57
C CYS A 136 18.46 -14.98 -10.04
N GLY A 137 18.58 -13.79 -10.64
CA GLY A 137 18.30 -13.57 -12.06
C GLY A 137 19.21 -14.38 -12.97
N SER A 138 20.53 -14.32 -12.75
CA SER A 138 21.49 -15.08 -13.55
C SER A 138 21.30 -16.59 -13.39
N ARG A 139 21.07 -17.06 -12.16
CA ARG A 139 20.83 -18.47 -11.86
C ARG A 139 19.54 -18.96 -12.50
N LEU A 140 18.46 -18.19 -12.43
CA LEU A 140 17.17 -18.53 -13.02
C LEU A 140 17.29 -18.72 -14.53
N VAL A 141 17.89 -17.75 -15.24
CA VAL A 141 18.05 -17.87 -16.70
C VAL A 141 18.93 -19.06 -17.06
N TYR A 142 19.97 -19.34 -16.27
CA TYR A 142 20.81 -20.52 -16.45
C TYR A 142 20.05 -21.84 -16.22
N VAL A 143 19.24 -21.94 -15.16
CA VAL A 143 18.38 -23.12 -14.89
C VAL A 143 17.48 -23.38 -16.08
N ILE A 144 16.76 -22.36 -16.53
CA ILE A 144 15.75 -22.49 -17.58
C ILE A 144 16.39 -22.94 -18.91
N ASN A 145 17.62 -22.50 -19.20
CA ASN A 145 18.30 -22.82 -20.46
C ASN A 145 19.07 -24.16 -20.45
N LYS A 146 19.64 -24.56 -19.30
CA LYS A 146 20.62 -25.66 -19.25
C LYS A 146 20.21 -26.82 -18.35
N ALA A 147 19.27 -26.63 -17.43
CA ALA A 147 18.90 -27.68 -16.49
C ALA A 147 17.80 -28.58 -17.07
N GLY A 148 17.72 -29.81 -16.55
CA GLY A 148 16.62 -30.71 -16.87
C GLY A 148 15.30 -30.22 -16.28
N TRP A 149 14.19 -30.65 -16.87
CA TRP A 149 12.83 -30.24 -16.51
C TRP A 149 12.51 -30.33 -15.01
N LEU A 150 12.96 -31.39 -14.32
CA LEU A 150 12.78 -31.57 -12.88
C LEU A 150 13.42 -30.45 -12.06
N VAL A 151 14.60 -30.00 -12.47
CA VAL A 151 15.33 -28.93 -11.79
C VAL A 151 14.64 -27.59 -12.04
N VAL A 152 14.14 -27.37 -13.26
CA VAL A 152 13.38 -26.17 -13.61
C VAL A 152 12.11 -26.08 -12.76
N MET A 153 11.29 -27.13 -12.70
CA MET A 153 10.06 -27.13 -11.90
C MET A 153 10.31 -26.89 -10.40
N LYS A 154 11.43 -27.37 -9.86
CA LYS A 154 11.74 -27.22 -8.42
C LYS A 154 12.37 -25.86 -8.09
N GLN A 155 13.23 -25.32 -8.96
CA GLN A 155 14.04 -24.14 -8.64
C GLN A 155 13.53 -22.85 -9.29
N ALA A 156 12.92 -22.92 -10.48
CA ALA A 156 12.49 -21.73 -11.18
C ALA A 156 11.42 -20.92 -10.41
N PRO A 157 10.41 -21.55 -9.77
CA PRO A 157 9.40 -20.81 -9.03
C PRO A 157 9.96 -19.95 -7.88
N PRO A 158 10.72 -20.51 -6.90
CA PRO A 158 11.28 -19.69 -5.82
C PRO A 158 12.35 -18.70 -6.31
N LEU A 159 13.18 -19.06 -7.29
CA LEU A 159 14.17 -18.12 -7.84
C LEU A 159 13.50 -16.95 -8.56
N GLY A 160 12.44 -17.22 -9.32
CA GLY A 160 11.66 -16.21 -10.03
C GLY A 160 11.00 -15.22 -9.07
N THR A 161 10.37 -15.71 -7.99
CA THR A 161 9.72 -14.82 -7.03
C THR A 161 10.70 -13.96 -6.25
N ILE A 162 11.81 -14.54 -5.79
CA ILE A 162 12.86 -13.78 -5.09
C ILE A 162 13.48 -12.75 -6.05
N TRP A 163 13.69 -13.11 -7.32
CA TRP A 163 14.24 -12.16 -8.28
C TRP A 163 13.30 -10.99 -8.56
N VAL A 164 12.01 -11.25 -8.82
CA VAL A 164 11.01 -10.17 -9.00
C VAL A 164 10.91 -9.31 -7.75
N TYR A 165 10.90 -9.93 -6.56
CA TYR A 165 10.87 -9.22 -5.29
C TYR A 165 12.08 -8.30 -5.11
N THR A 166 13.28 -8.82 -5.30
CA THR A 166 14.52 -8.06 -5.10
C THR A 166 14.62 -6.89 -6.09
N VAL A 167 14.21 -7.07 -7.35
CA VAL A 167 14.14 -5.98 -8.34
C VAL A 167 13.12 -4.91 -7.93
N ALA A 168 11.95 -5.30 -7.43
CA ALA A 168 10.93 -4.36 -6.98
C ALA A 168 11.33 -3.57 -5.72
N GLN A 169 12.17 -4.15 -4.86
CA GLN A 169 12.61 -3.53 -3.60
C GLN A 169 13.86 -2.65 -3.75
N LEU A 170 14.65 -2.84 -4.81
CA LEU A 170 15.83 -2.05 -5.12
C LEU A 170 15.47 -0.61 -5.52
N ASP A 171 16.35 0.33 -5.21
CA ASP A 171 16.25 1.69 -5.78
C ASP A 171 16.39 1.63 -7.31
N LEU A 172 15.85 2.62 -8.02
CA LEU A 172 15.77 2.63 -9.48
C LEU A 172 17.14 2.40 -10.16
N LEU A 173 18.18 3.09 -9.70
CA LEU A 173 19.53 2.97 -10.26
C LEU A 173 20.12 1.55 -10.10
N PRO A 174 20.26 0.99 -8.88
CA PRO A 174 20.79 -0.35 -8.73
C PRO A 174 19.87 -1.42 -9.35
N ALA A 175 18.55 -1.21 -9.43
CA ALA A 175 17.64 -2.11 -10.14
C ALA A 175 17.96 -2.19 -11.65
N VAL A 176 18.12 -1.04 -12.31
CA VAL A 176 18.49 -0.98 -13.74
C VAL A 176 19.87 -1.59 -13.98
N VAL A 177 20.84 -1.30 -13.11
CA VAL A 177 22.18 -1.90 -13.20
C VAL A 177 22.11 -3.41 -13.01
N ALA A 178 21.35 -3.91 -12.04
CA ALA A 178 21.21 -5.35 -11.80
C ALA A 178 20.61 -6.07 -13.01
N LEU A 179 19.55 -5.52 -13.60
CA LEU A 179 18.95 -6.05 -14.83
C LEU A 179 19.93 -5.98 -16.01
N GLY A 180 20.68 -4.90 -16.15
CA GLY A 180 21.72 -4.76 -17.16
C GLY A 180 22.84 -5.79 -17.01
N VAL A 181 23.26 -6.09 -15.78
CA VAL A 181 24.26 -7.12 -15.48
C VAL A 181 23.72 -8.52 -15.82
N VAL A 182 22.48 -8.84 -15.45
CA VAL A 182 21.85 -10.12 -15.81
C VAL A 182 21.73 -10.24 -17.34
N GLY A 183 21.28 -9.19 -18.03
CA GLY A 183 21.21 -9.17 -19.49
C GLY A 183 22.58 -9.33 -20.16
N GLY A 184 23.61 -8.67 -19.63
CA GLY A 184 25.00 -8.83 -20.07
C GLY A 184 25.52 -10.25 -19.84
N PHE A 185 25.21 -10.86 -18.70
CA PHE A 185 25.54 -12.26 -18.40
C PHE A 185 24.90 -13.23 -19.39
N VAL A 186 23.62 -13.02 -19.71
CA VAL A 186 22.90 -13.83 -20.69
C VAL A 186 23.56 -13.74 -22.06
N LYS A 187 23.92 -12.53 -22.51
CA LYS A 187 24.63 -12.32 -23.77
C LYS A 187 26.02 -12.97 -23.76
N TRP A 188 26.76 -12.89 -22.66
CA TRP A 188 28.09 -13.49 -22.54
C TRP A 188 28.07 -15.02 -22.55
N LYS A 189 26.98 -15.64 -22.09
CA LYS A 189 26.81 -17.09 -22.04
C LYS A 189 26.01 -17.67 -23.20
N ASP A 190 25.66 -16.84 -24.20
CA ASP A 190 24.82 -17.22 -25.35
C ASP A 190 23.54 -17.99 -24.94
N LEU A 191 22.89 -17.53 -23.86
CA LEU A 191 21.64 -18.14 -23.39
C LEU A 191 20.45 -17.60 -24.19
N LYS A 192 19.46 -18.46 -24.47
CA LYS A 192 18.26 -18.07 -25.19
C LYS A 192 17.24 -17.46 -24.22
N ILE A 193 16.79 -16.25 -24.54
CA ILE A 193 15.69 -15.56 -23.81
C ILE A 193 14.35 -15.83 -24.49
N ILE A 194 14.37 -16.23 -25.77
CA ILE A 194 13.18 -16.45 -26.59
C ILE A 194 13.06 -17.96 -26.83
N PHE A 195 11.90 -18.51 -26.46
CA PHE A 195 11.47 -19.86 -26.83
C PHE A 195 10.80 -19.84 -28.19
#